data_AF-A0A2I0QI84-F1
#
_entry.id   AF-A0A2I0QI84-F1
#
_cell.length_a   1.000
_cell.length_b   1.000
_cell.length_c   1.000
_cell.angle_alpha   90.00
_cell.angle_beta   90.00
_cell.angle_gamma   90.00
#
_symmetry.space_group_name_H-M   'P 1'
#
loop_
_entity.id
_entity.type
_entity.pdbx_description
1 polymer ?
#
loop_
_entity_poly.entity_id
_entity_poly.type
_entity_poly.pdbx_seq_one_letter_code
_entity_poly.pdbx_strand_id
1 'polypeptide(L)'
;MLMNISKFLEGGVMRTREEARHIQKMTEEVLQKTNDNNVLFDFSGVTFISRSFADEFRVVKLKLEGKGITVELANVCDDVRKMSEIVERAAKKPKLKIDSNYLNKEYNVEVIEI
;
A
#
# COMPACT_ATOMS: atom_id res chain seq x y z
N MET A 1 -22.49 -9.37 1.98
CA MET A 1 -22.35 -8.74 3.31
C MET A 1 -21.10 -7.85 3.26
N LEU A 2 -20.91 -6.87 4.15
CA LEU A 2 -19.71 -6.01 4.12
C LEU A 2 -18.77 -6.48 5.23
N MET A 3 -17.56 -6.91 4.87
CA MET A 3 -16.62 -7.47 5.84
C MET A 3 -15.78 -6.36 6.49
N ASN A 4 -15.88 -6.18 7.81
CA ASN A 4 -15.06 -5.22 8.56
C ASN A 4 -13.77 -5.88 9.08
N ILE A 5 -12.63 -5.32 8.73
CA ILE A 5 -11.28 -5.77 9.12
C ILE A 5 -10.58 -4.83 10.12
N SER A 6 -11.36 -4.05 10.87
CA SER A 6 -10.90 -3.15 11.95
C SER A 6 -9.88 -3.78 12.89
N LYS A 7 -10.06 -5.06 13.23
CA LYS A 7 -9.16 -5.82 14.13
C LYS A 7 -7.71 -5.91 13.64
N PHE A 8 -7.46 -5.71 12.34
CA PHE A 8 -6.11 -5.79 11.78
C PHE A 8 -5.40 -4.42 11.72
N LEU A 9 -6.09 -3.35 12.08
CA LEU A 9 -5.58 -1.98 12.09
C LEU A 9 -5.42 -1.41 13.52
N GLU A 10 -5.52 -2.25 14.54
CA GLU A 10 -5.32 -1.86 15.94
C GLU A 10 -3.85 -1.55 16.21
N GLY A 11 -3.50 -0.28 16.45
CA GLY A 11 -2.11 0.07 16.76
C GLY A 11 -1.74 1.54 16.86
N GLY A 12 -2.65 2.49 16.61
CA GLY A 12 -2.31 3.92 16.66
C GLY A 12 -1.48 4.41 15.47
N VAL A 13 -0.46 3.66 15.08
CA VAL A 13 0.58 4.03 14.12
C VAL A 13 0.98 2.82 13.28
N MET A 14 0.92 2.93 11.96
CA MET A 14 1.32 1.87 11.03
C MET A 14 2.60 2.27 10.29
N ARG A 15 3.67 1.45 10.35
CA ARG A 15 5.02 1.92 9.97
C ARG A 15 5.69 1.09 8.89
N THR A 16 5.38 -0.19 8.77
CA THR A 16 6.19 -1.16 8.01
C THR A 16 5.43 -1.72 6.83
N ARG A 17 6.19 -2.26 5.85
CA ARG A 17 5.60 -3.05 4.75
C ARG A 17 5.08 -4.39 5.25
N GLU A 18 5.68 -4.94 6.30
CA GLU A 18 5.29 -6.22 6.88
C GLU A 18 3.88 -6.15 7.49
N GLU A 19 3.55 -5.06 8.19
CA GLU A 19 2.20 -4.81 8.70
C GLU A 19 1.17 -4.79 7.55
N ALA A 20 1.46 -4.07 6.46
CA ALA A 20 0.58 -4.03 5.29
C ALA A 20 0.41 -5.40 4.61
N ARG A 21 1.49 -6.20 4.53
CA ARG A 21 1.43 -7.57 3.99
C ARG A 21 0.68 -8.53 4.90
N HIS A 22 0.82 -8.36 6.21
CA HIS A 22 0.07 -9.16 7.17
C HIS A 22 -1.43 -8.89 7.01
N ILE A 23 -1.82 -7.62 6.90
CA ILE A 23 -3.19 -7.22 6.59
C ILE A 23 -3.68 -7.86 5.28
N GLN A 24 -2.87 -7.88 4.21
CA GLN A 24 -3.22 -8.57 2.97
C GLN A 24 -3.52 -10.05 3.22
N LYS A 25 -2.61 -10.77 3.87
CA LYS A 25 -2.74 -12.21 4.11
C LYS A 25 -4.01 -12.51 4.89
N MET A 26 -4.26 -11.76 5.96
CA MET A 26 -5.48 -11.90 6.76
C MET A 26 -6.74 -11.62 5.95
N THR A 27 -6.72 -10.58 5.10
CA THR A 27 -7.85 -10.26 4.23
C THR A 27 -8.12 -11.39 3.23
N GLU A 28 -7.09 -11.94 2.59
CA GLU A 28 -7.22 -13.05 1.65
C GLU A 28 -7.72 -14.33 2.32
N GLU A 29 -7.21 -14.66 3.51
CA GLU A 29 -7.66 -15.84 4.28
C GLU A 29 -9.14 -15.75 4.67
N VAL A 30 -9.64 -14.57 4.99
CA VAL A 30 -11.06 -14.42 5.32
C VAL A 30 -11.93 -14.38 4.07
N LEU A 31 -11.51 -13.70 3.01
CA LEU A 31 -12.21 -13.72 1.72
C LEU A 31 -12.33 -15.12 1.09
N GLN A 32 -11.40 -16.03 1.40
CA GLN A 32 -11.55 -17.43 0.99
C GLN A 32 -12.66 -18.16 1.77
N LYS A 33 -12.94 -17.73 3.00
CA LYS A 33 -13.94 -18.32 3.89
C LYS A 33 -15.32 -17.69 3.70
N THR A 34 -15.35 -16.42 3.36
CA THR A 34 -16.57 -15.64 3.12
C THR A 34 -16.66 -15.37 1.62
N ASN A 35 -17.67 -15.90 0.92
CA ASN A 35 -17.90 -15.64 -0.51
C ASN A 35 -18.36 -14.18 -0.77
N ASP A 36 -17.82 -13.22 -0.02
CA ASP A 36 -18.07 -11.80 -0.08
C ASP A 36 -17.03 -11.14 -0.98
N ASN A 37 -17.48 -10.20 -1.81
CA ASN A 37 -16.63 -9.43 -2.69
C ASN A 37 -16.40 -8.00 -2.18
N ASN A 38 -16.69 -7.73 -0.90
CA ASN A 38 -16.61 -6.38 -0.32
C ASN A 38 -15.80 -6.41 0.98
N VAL A 39 -14.76 -5.58 1.05
CA VAL A 39 -13.87 -5.44 2.21
C VAL A 39 -13.88 -3.99 2.69
N LEU A 40 -14.04 -3.80 4.01
CA LEU A 40 -13.97 -2.52 4.68
C LEU A 40 -12.75 -2.44 5.60
N PHE A 41 -11.76 -1.65 5.20
CA PHE A 41 -10.65 -1.26 6.07
C PHE A 41 -11.07 -0.11 6.98
N ASP A 42 -11.28 -0.40 8.25
CA ASP A 42 -11.62 0.59 9.26
C ASP A 42 -10.36 1.09 9.97
N PHE A 43 -9.99 2.35 9.69
CA PHE A 43 -8.83 3.03 10.26
C PHE A 43 -9.11 3.68 11.62
N SER A 44 -10.20 3.29 12.29
CA SER A 44 -10.49 3.75 13.66
C SER A 44 -9.29 3.55 14.58
N GLY A 45 -8.86 4.63 15.23
CA GLY A 45 -7.70 4.60 16.11
C GLY A 45 -6.35 4.65 15.39
N VAL A 46 -6.29 4.59 14.05
CA VAL A 46 -5.06 4.85 13.30
C VAL A 46 -4.90 6.35 13.11
N THR A 47 -3.88 6.90 13.77
CA THR A 47 -3.56 8.33 13.72
C THR A 47 -2.48 8.66 12.68
N PHE A 48 -1.67 7.66 12.29
CA PHE A 48 -0.56 7.85 11.37
C PHE A 48 -0.27 6.58 10.58
N ILE A 49 0.08 6.75 9.30
CA ILE A 49 0.72 5.70 8.49
C ILE A 49 2.02 6.23 7.88
N SER A 50 3.04 5.38 7.78
CA SER A 50 4.28 5.73 7.08
C SER A 50 4.10 5.65 5.56
N ARG A 51 5.03 6.26 4.83
CA ARG A 51 5.14 6.12 3.37
C ARG A 51 5.25 4.65 2.95
N SER A 52 6.10 3.88 3.63
CA SER A 52 6.35 2.47 3.32
C SER A 52 5.10 1.61 3.50
N PHE A 53 4.35 1.83 4.58
CA PHE A 53 3.06 1.17 4.79
C PHE A 53 2.07 1.57 3.69
N ALA A 54 1.95 2.87 3.41
CA ALA A 54 1.00 3.39 2.44
C ALA A 54 1.27 2.88 1.00
N ASP A 55 2.54 2.80 0.59
CA ASP A 55 2.93 2.21 -0.70
C ASP A 55 2.51 0.73 -0.80
N GLU A 56 2.77 -0.05 0.24
CA GLU A 56 2.42 -1.48 0.24
C GLU A 56 0.89 -1.67 0.34
N PHE A 57 0.21 -0.91 1.20
CA PHE A 57 -1.25 -0.92 1.32
C PHE A 57 -1.94 -0.59 -0.01
N ARG A 58 -1.41 0.38 -0.77
CA ARG A 58 -1.88 0.67 -2.13
C ARG A 58 -1.75 -0.55 -3.05
N VAL A 59 -0.63 -1.26 -3.00
CA VAL A 59 -0.44 -2.49 -3.79
C VAL A 59 -1.45 -3.56 -3.38
N VAL A 60 -1.70 -3.72 -2.08
CA VAL A 60 -2.72 -4.65 -1.55
C VAL A 60 -4.11 -4.29 -2.07
N LYS A 61 -4.51 -3.02 -1.96
CA LYS A 61 -5.79 -2.52 -2.47
C LYS A 61 -5.96 -2.83 -3.96
N LEU A 62 -4.97 -2.47 -4.78
CA LEU A 62 -5.02 -2.72 -6.23
C LEU A 62 -5.09 -4.22 -6.57
N LYS A 63 -4.43 -5.08 -5.81
CA LYS A 63 -4.52 -6.54 -6.00
C LYS A 63 -5.90 -7.08 -5.68
N LEU A 64 -6.55 -6.57 -4.63
CA LEU A 64 -7.92 -6.96 -4.26
C LEU A 64 -8.92 -6.47 -5.32
N GLU A 65 -8.84 -5.21 -5.70
CA GLU A 65 -9.69 -4.63 -6.75
C GLU A 65 -9.50 -5.34 -8.10
N GLY A 66 -8.27 -5.70 -8.45
CA GLY A 66 -7.96 -6.50 -9.64
C GLY A 66 -8.55 -7.92 -9.64
N LYS A 67 -8.93 -8.44 -8.46
CA LYS A 67 -9.66 -9.72 -8.31
C LYS A 67 -11.19 -9.52 -8.29
N GLY A 68 -11.70 -8.31 -8.50
CA GLY A 68 -13.13 -7.98 -8.45
C GLY A 68 -13.67 -7.73 -7.04
N ILE A 69 -12.80 -7.51 -6.06
CA ILE A 69 -13.19 -7.19 -4.68
C ILE A 69 -13.30 -5.67 -4.52
N THR A 70 -14.44 -5.19 -4.07
CA THR A 70 -14.65 -3.80 -3.69
C THR A 70 -13.94 -3.51 -2.37
N VAL A 71 -13.07 -2.50 -2.35
CA VAL A 71 -12.35 -2.06 -1.17
C VAL A 71 -12.85 -0.71 -0.70
N GLU A 72 -13.47 -0.68 0.47
CA GLU A 72 -13.93 0.53 1.15
C GLU A 72 -13.00 0.88 2.32
N LEU A 73 -12.83 2.17 2.59
CA LEU A 73 -12.04 2.68 3.72
C LEU A 73 -12.97 3.49 4.63
N ALA A 74 -12.98 3.19 5.93
CA ALA A 74 -13.73 3.93 6.95
C ALA A 74 -12.80 4.56 7.98
N ASN A 75 -13.28 5.63 8.64
CA ASN A 75 -12.62 6.30 9.76
C ASN A 75 -11.17 6.74 9.49
N VAL A 76 -10.90 7.12 8.25
CA VAL A 76 -9.59 7.61 7.81
C VAL A 76 -9.37 9.04 8.29
N CYS A 77 -8.41 9.24 9.21
CA CYS A 77 -8.02 10.57 9.65
C CYS A 77 -7.25 11.35 8.57
N ASP A 78 -7.09 12.66 8.76
CA ASP A 78 -6.48 13.55 7.76
C ASP A 78 -5.03 13.19 7.45
N ASP A 79 -4.24 12.78 8.44
CA ASP A 79 -2.83 12.44 8.22
C ASP A 79 -2.66 11.15 7.42
N VAL A 80 -3.51 10.16 7.70
CA VAL A 80 -3.59 8.92 6.91
C VAL A 80 -4.00 9.25 5.47
N ARG A 81 -5.03 10.07 5.29
CA ARG A 81 -5.52 10.50 3.96
C ARG A 81 -4.42 11.20 3.16
N LYS A 82 -3.74 12.19 3.76
CA LYS A 82 -2.65 12.93 3.13
C LYS A 82 -1.55 12.00 2.67
N MET A 83 -1.11 11.06 3.50
CA MET A 83 -0.05 10.12 3.14
C MET A 83 -0.46 9.22 1.97
N SER A 84 -1.69 8.67 1.99
CA SER A 84 -2.23 7.89 0.87
C SER A 84 -2.28 8.69 -0.42
N GLU A 85 -2.67 9.97 -0.38
CA GLU A 85 -2.67 10.84 -1.56
C GLU A 85 -1.26 11.10 -2.11
N ILE A 86 -0.28 11.36 -1.23
CA ILE A 86 1.12 11.54 -1.63
C ILE A 86 1.63 10.29 -2.36
N VAL A 87 1.24 9.11 -1.90
CA VAL A 87 1.57 7.83 -2.51
C VAL A 87 0.94 7.66 -3.88
N GLU A 88 -0.37 7.92 -4.00
CA GLU A 88 -1.07 7.83 -5.28
C GLU A 88 -0.52 8.81 -6.33
N ARG A 89 -0.24 10.05 -5.92
CA ARG A 89 0.34 11.06 -6.82
C ARG A 89 1.74 10.64 -7.28
N ALA A 90 2.56 10.13 -6.37
CA ALA A 90 3.90 9.66 -6.72
C ALA A 90 3.87 8.46 -7.68
N ALA A 91 2.92 7.54 -7.51
CA ALA A 91 2.78 6.38 -8.40
C ALA A 91 2.31 6.73 -9.82
N LYS A 92 1.60 7.86 -9.99
CA LYS A 92 1.14 8.36 -11.30
C LYS A 92 2.18 9.20 -12.04
N LYS A 93 3.27 9.63 -11.39
CA LYS A 93 4.32 10.39 -12.05
C LYS A 93 5.09 9.49 -13.02
N PRO A 94 5.32 9.92 -14.27
CA PRO A 94 6.16 9.18 -15.21
C PRO A 94 7.56 9.03 -14.61
N LYS A 95 8.09 7.81 -14.60
CA LYS A 95 9.49 7.59 -14.22
C LYS A 95 10.35 8.29 -15.26
N LEU A 96 11.13 9.29 -14.82
CA LEU A 96 12.20 9.84 -15.64
C LEU A 96 13.14 8.68 -15.99
N LYS A 97 13.20 8.31 -17.27
CA LYS A 97 14.23 7.41 -17.77
C LYS A 97 15.51 8.24 -17.81
N ILE A 98 16.37 8.10 -16.81
CA ILE A 98 17.72 8.60 -16.91
C ILE A 98 18.41 7.72 -17.95
N ASP A 99 18.84 8.32 -19.04
CA ASP A 99 19.62 7.64 -20.06
C ASP A 99 20.95 7.20 -19.41
N SER A 100 21.19 5.89 -19.38
CA SER A 100 22.40 5.28 -18.82
C SER A 100 23.69 5.82 -19.47
N ASN A 101 23.61 6.41 -20.67
CA ASN A 101 24.75 7.06 -21.31
C ASN A 101 25.21 8.35 -20.62
N TYR A 102 24.35 9.03 -19.85
CA TYR A 102 24.76 10.23 -19.10
C TYR A 102 25.60 9.88 -17.87
N LEU A 103 25.29 8.79 -17.17
CA LEU A 103 26.05 8.34 -15.99
C LEU A 103 27.48 7.88 -16.34
N ASN A 104 27.65 7.23 -17.49
CA ASN A 104 28.96 6.72 -17.94
C ASN A 104 29.93 7.84 -18.34
N LYS A 105 29.44 8.99 -18.84
CA LYS A 105 30.31 10.10 -19.26
C LYS A 105 30.82 10.96 -18.12
N GLU A 106 30.08 11.06 -17.01
CA GLU A 106 30.45 11.95 -15.89
C GLU A 106 31.27 11.25 -14.79
N TYR A 107 31.14 9.93 -14.62
CA TYR A 107 31.68 9.26 -13.42
C TYR A 107 32.66 8.11 -13.66
N ASN A 108 33.02 7.73 -14.91
CA ASN A 108 33.97 6.64 -15.20
C ASN A 108 33.79 5.41 -14.29
N VAL A 109 32.54 5.00 -14.05
CA VAL A 109 32.27 3.86 -13.16
C VAL A 109 32.37 2.59 -13.97
N GLU A 110 33.46 1.85 -13.81
CA GLU A 110 33.55 0.47 -14.27
C GLU A 110 32.61 -0.40 -13.43
N VAL A 111 31.63 -1.02 -14.09
CA VAL A 111 30.75 -2.01 -13.46
C VAL A 111 31.56 -3.29 -13.28
N ILE A 112 31.89 -3.62 -12.03
CA ILE A 112 32.47 -4.93 -11.68
C ILE A 112 31.29 -5.91 -11.55
N GLU A 113 31.17 -6.85 -12.48
CA GLU A 113 30.30 -8.02 -12.32
C GLU A 113 30.91 -8.95 -11.26
N ILE A 114 30.13 -9.32 -10.24
CA ILE A 114 30.48 -10.33 -9.22
C ILE A 114 29.60 -11.55 -9.44
#